data_AF-A0A7C7YPL3-F1
#
_entry.id   AF-A0A7C7YPL3-F1
#
_cell.length_a   1.000
_cell.length_b   1.000
_cell.length_c   1.000
_cell.angle_alpha   90.00
_cell.angle_beta   90.00
_cell.angle_gamma   90.00
#
_symmetry.space_group_name_H-M   'P 1'
#
loop_
_entity.id
_entity.type
_entity.pdbx_description
1 polymer ?
#
loop_
_entity_poly.entity_id
_entity_poly.type
_entity_poly.pdbx_seq_one_letter_code
_entity_poly.pdbx_strand_id
1 'polypeptide(L)'
;MAEFNPEDHWKAIILFGRNTATYKIALAKSLLEFCHQGMTTVSWEYLSKQFFHEYLNRLNLESPMPQLYQPGRLAVMVRIIAEYNSGKLDEQGAIDRVGNEAFGDVIKRFHNVGSHGNLSESMFYRFDMGNNLIITDDLHSLIENSATELESELEARWSLLEGAFSLHHDNYQLCNDLREIYLKSEDATERKGLTGNVGFLQGYQGNTCFYCGLDLNGIHAHVDHVLPRQVVQHDLIWNLVLAHAHCNEQKSDRLVGDHYIEKLIARNENIMGSNHPWKKEIEHALGSNAGRRRSSIKEHYQRVGQILGWNHWGGSPTYSPDKDAFYKKLVTLLNQS
;
A
#
# COMPACT_ATOMS: atom_id res chain seq x y z
N MET A 1 28.13 3.18 -34.16
CA MET A 1 27.01 4.06 -33.73
C MET A 1 27.68 5.30 -33.16
N ALA A 2 27.22 6.51 -33.49
CA ALA A 2 27.76 7.71 -32.84
C ALA A 2 27.63 7.51 -31.32
N GLU A 3 28.71 7.75 -30.57
CA GLU A 3 28.64 7.76 -29.11
C GLU A 3 27.74 8.92 -28.70
N PHE A 4 26.55 8.60 -28.19
CA PHE A 4 25.65 9.59 -27.61
C PHE A 4 26.28 10.17 -26.35
N ASN A 5 26.11 11.47 -26.11
CA ASN A 5 26.70 12.10 -24.94
C ASN A 5 25.89 11.73 -23.65
N PRO A 6 26.40 12.04 -22.45
CA PRO A 6 25.67 11.78 -21.20
C PRO A 6 24.28 12.44 -21.14
N GLU A 7 24.10 13.61 -21.76
CA GLU A 7 22.83 14.33 -21.80
C GLU A 7 21.77 13.58 -22.61
N ASP A 8 22.12 13.03 -23.77
CA ASP A 8 21.25 12.20 -24.61
C ASP A 8 20.73 10.98 -23.83
N HIS A 9 21.62 10.32 -23.07
CA HIS A 9 21.25 9.18 -22.23
C HIS A 9 20.34 9.58 -21.08
N TRP A 10 20.61 10.72 -20.43
CA TRP A 10 19.77 11.24 -19.36
C TRP A 10 18.36 11.55 -19.85
N LYS A 11 18.24 12.34 -20.93
CA LYS A 11 16.95 12.67 -21.56
C LYS A 11 16.22 11.40 -22.01
N ALA A 12 16.93 10.41 -22.56
CA ALA A 12 16.32 9.13 -22.92
C ALA A 12 15.71 8.39 -21.71
N ILE A 13 16.43 8.35 -20.58
CA ILE A 13 15.97 7.71 -19.34
C ILE A 13 14.74 8.39 -18.74
N ILE A 14 14.73 9.72 -18.70
CA ILE A 14 13.66 10.52 -18.09
C ILE A 14 12.40 10.53 -18.97
N LEU A 15 12.57 10.66 -20.29
CA LEU A 15 11.46 10.79 -21.23
C LEU A 15 10.85 9.43 -21.60
N PHE A 16 11.68 8.42 -21.89
CA PHE A 16 11.22 7.12 -22.41
C PHE A 16 11.32 5.96 -21.41
N GLY A 17 11.77 6.23 -20.19
CA GLY A 17 11.69 5.28 -19.08
C GLY A 17 10.25 4.84 -18.81
N ARG A 18 10.07 3.55 -18.46
CA ARG A 18 8.78 3.09 -17.93
C ARG A 18 8.52 3.75 -16.57
N ASN A 19 7.42 4.49 -16.46
CA ASN A 19 7.06 5.25 -15.27
C ASN A 19 5.73 4.73 -14.70
N THR A 20 5.79 3.69 -13.86
CA THR A 20 4.64 3.21 -13.06
C THR A 20 4.48 3.98 -11.75
N ALA A 21 5.50 4.76 -11.39
CA ALA A 21 5.60 5.62 -10.22
C ALA A 21 6.42 6.86 -10.58
N THR A 22 6.33 7.93 -9.78
CA THR A 22 7.14 9.14 -9.93
C THR A 22 8.59 9.00 -9.40
N TYR A 23 8.95 7.82 -8.88
CA TYR A 23 10.19 7.61 -8.11
C TYR A 23 11.44 7.87 -8.94
N LYS A 24 11.41 7.57 -10.24
CA LYS A 24 12.53 7.85 -11.15
C LYS A 24 12.83 9.35 -11.21
N ILE A 25 11.80 10.19 -11.23
CA ILE A 25 11.95 11.64 -11.30
C ILE A 25 12.48 12.18 -9.96
N ALA A 26 11.94 11.71 -8.84
CA ALA A 26 12.44 12.06 -7.51
C ALA A 26 13.93 11.65 -7.32
N LEU A 27 14.32 10.47 -7.80
CA LEU A 27 15.70 10.01 -7.74
C LEU A 27 16.60 10.87 -8.63
N ALA A 28 16.13 11.22 -9.84
CA ALA A 28 16.86 12.12 -10.73
C ALA A 28 17.11 13.48 -10.08
N LYS A 29 16.09 14.09 -9.46
CA LYS A 29 16.25 15.36 -8.72
C LYS A 29 17.23 15.22 -7.56
N SER A 30 17.15 14.13 -6.79
CA SER A 30 18.10 13.85 -5.71
C SER A 30 19.54 13.76 -6.22
N LEU A 31 19.76 13.08 -7.35
CA LEU A 31 21.07 12.97 -7.99
C LEU A 31 21.61 14.33 -8.45
N LEU A 32 20.75 15.21 -9.00
CA LEU A 32 21.16 16.56 -9.38
C LEU A 32 21.61 17.36 -8.15
N GLU A 33 20.84 17.31 -7.07
CA GLU A 33 21.16 18.00 -5.81
C GLU A 33 22.52 17.55 -5.24
N PHE A 34 22.80 16.24 -5.22
CA PHE A 34 24.09 15.73 -4.72
C PHE A 34 25.27 16.25 -5.53
N CYS A 35 25.11 16.38 -6.85
CA CYS A 35 26.16 16.91 -7.70
C CYS A 35 26.33 18.42 -7.54
N HIS A 36 25.25 19.17 -7.31
CA HIS A 36 25.33 20.59 -6.94
C HIS A 36 26.13 20.80 -5.65
N GLN A 37 26.04 19.86 -4.72
CA GLN A 37 26.84 19.84 -3.50
C GLN A 37 28.27 19.28 -3.70
N GLY A 38 28.64 18.88 -4.91
CA GLY A 38 29.94 18.32 -5.24
C GLY A 38 30.19 16.93 -4.63
N MET A 39 29.14 16.17 -4.33
CA MET A 39 29.26 14.85 -3.70
C MET A 39 29.57 13.78 -4.73
N THR A 40 30.61 12.98 -4.45
CA THR A 40 30.92 11.77 -5.25
C THR A 40 30.40 10.50 -4.58
N THR A 41 30.31 10.47 -3.25
CA THR A 41 29.77 9.33 -2.49
C THR A 41 28.66 9.82 -1.57
N VAL A 42 27.50 9.18 -1.68
CA VAL A 42 26.28 9.55 -0.95
C VAL A 42 25.87 8.38 -0.08
N SER A 43 25.77 8.59 1.24
CA SER A 43 25.30 7.53 2.13
C SER A 43 23.82 7.21 1.88
N TRP A 44 23.42 5.99 2.20
CA TRP A 44 22.02 5.57 2.07
C TRP A 44 21.07 6.44 2.88
N GLU A 45 21.48 6.83 4.09
CA GLU A 45 20.72 7.75 4.95
C GLU A 45 20.54 9.12 4.29
N TYR A 46 21.59 9.67 3.68
CA TYR A 46 21.49 10.97 3.01
C TYR A 46 20.64 10.90 1.75
N LEU A 47 20.73 9.81 0.99
CA LEU A 47 19.83 9.53 -0.12
C LEU A 47 18.36 9.48 0.35
N SER A 48 18.09 8.73 1.42
CA SER A 48 16.75 8.66 2.03
C SER A 48 16.23 10.01 2.46
N LYS A 49 17.09 10.82 3.08
CA LYS A 49 16.75 12.18 3.53
C LYS A 49 16.35 13.07 2.36
N GLN A 50 17.18 13.15 1.33
CA GLN A 50 16.87 13.96 0.16
C GLN A 50 15.57 13.49 -0.51
N PHE A 51 15.42 12.19 -0.71
CA PHE A 51 14.24 11.62 -1.34
C PHE A 51 12.96 11.86 -0.51
N PHE A 52 13.06 11.80 0.83
CA PHE A 52 11.98 12.20 1.73
C PHE A 52 11.58 13.66 1.52
N HIS A 53 12.55 14.58 1.49
CA HIS A 53 12.27 16.01 1.31
C HIS A 53 11.69 16.35 -0.06
N GLU A 54 12.14 15.70 -1.14
CA GLU A 54 11.53 15.83 -2.48
C GLU A 54 10.03 15.52 -2.43
N TYR A 55 9.65 14.40 -1.79
CA TYR A 55 8.25 14.02 -1.66
C TYR A 55 7.48 14.87 -0.66
N LEU A 56 8.10 15.29 0.44
CA LEU A 56 7.47 16.16 1.43
C LEU A 56 7.07 17.49 0.76
N ASN A 57 7.99 18.10 0.02
CA ASN A 57 7.73 19.33 -0.73
C ASN A 57 6.66 19.11 -1.79
N ARG A 58 6.70 17.99 -2.52
CA ARG A 58 5.75 17.71 -3.59
C ARG A 58 4.33 17.41 -3.10
N LEU A 59 4.20 16.73 -1.96
CA LEU A 59 2.90 16.27 -1.44
C LEU A 59 2.24 17.24 -0.46
N ASN A 60 2.97 18.24 0.05
CA ASN A 60 2.41 19.30 0.90
C ASN A 60 1.85 20.49 0.10
N LEU A 61 1.48 20.26 -1.17
CA LEU A 61 0.73 21.22 -1.98
C LEU A 61 -0.77 21.20 -1.61
N GLU A 62 -1.50 22.27 -1.93
CA GLU A 62 -2.95 22.38 -1.63
C GLU A 62 -3.79 21.24 -2.24
N SER A 63 -3.33 20.63 -3.32
CA SER A 63 -3.99 19.52 -4.00
C SER A 63 -2.97 18.49 -4.47
N PRO A 64 -2.59 17.52 -3.62
CA PRO A 64 -1.59 16.52 -3.98
C PRO A 64 -2.13 15.58 -5.06
N MET A 65 -1.25 15.24 -6.00
CA MET A 65 -1.58 14.38 -7.14
C MET A 65 -1.09 12.93 -6.92
N PRO A 66 -1.66 11.94 -7.63
CA PRO A 66 -1.22 10.54 -7.55
C PRO A 66 0.24 10.36 -7.95
N GLN A 67 0.97 9.59 -7.14
CA GLN A 67 2.39 9.25 -7.37
C GLN A 67 2.59 7.86 -7.99
N LEU A 68 1.49 7.14 -8.26
CA LEU A 68 1.45 5.83 -8.88
C LEU A 68 0.43 5.80 -10.01
N TYR A 69 0.71 4.98 -11.03
CA TYR A 69 -0.22 4.73 -12.13
C TYR A 69 -1.43 3.89 -11.70
N GLN A 70 -1.23 2.87 -10.86
CA GLN A 70 -2.26 1.88 -10.53
C GLN A 70 -3.27 2.43 -9.51
N PRO A 71 -4.57 2.52 -9.88
CA PRO A 71 -5.62 2.92 -8.94
C PRO A 71 -5.77 1.92 -7.80
N GLY A 72 -6.14 2.42 -6.62
CA GLY A 72 -6.38 1.62 -5.42
C GLY A 72 -5.14 1.32 -4.58
N ARG A 73 -3.93 1.40 -5.14
CA ARG A 73 -2.69 1.20 -4.38
C ARG A 73 -2.10 2.55 -3.93
N LEU A 74 -1.73 2.64 -2.66
CA LEU A 74 -1.03 3.82 -2.14
C LEU A 74 0.49 3.68 -2.32
N ALA A 75 1.14 4.72 -2.84
CA ALA A 75 2.60 4.76 -2.94
C ALA A 75 3.23 4.71 -1.55
N VAL A 76 4.40 4.07 -1.43
CA VAL A 76 5.16 4.03 -0.17
C VAL A 76 5.43 5.44 0.33
N MET A 77 5.98 6.31 -0.53
CA MET A 77 6.23 7.71 -0.20
C MET A 77 4.97 8.47 0.24
N VAL A 78 3.83 8.30 -0.44
CA VAL A 78 2.58 8.96 -0.03
C VAL A 78 2.16 8.53 1.37
N ARG A 79 2.32 7.24 1.71
CA ARG A 79 2.05 6.73 3.06
C ARG A 79 3.00 7.34 4.09
N ILE A 80 4.31 7.32 3.84
CA ILE A 80 5.31 7.85 4.76
C ILE A 80 5.06 9.34 5.04
N ILE A 81 4.81 10.15 4.01
CA ILE A 81 4.50 11.57 4.18
C ILE A 81 3.19 11.78 4.95
N ALA A 82 2.14 11.00 4.67
CA ALA A 82 0.88 11.09 5.41
C ALA A 82 1.06 10.76 6.90
N GLU A 83 1.84 9.72 7.22
CA GLU A 83 2.13 9.33 8.60
C GLU A 83 2.98 10.38 9.33
N TYR A 84 4.00 10.94 8.67
CA TYR A 84 4.79 12.07 9.17
C TYR A 84 3.90 13.30 9.45
N ASN A 85 3.09 13.72 8.48
CA ASN A 85 2.18 14.87 8.62
C ASN A 85 1.13 14.66 9.72
N SER A 86 0.76 13.41 10.01
CA SER A 86 -0.15 13.07 11.11
C SER A 86 0.52 12.98 12.49
N GLY A 87 1.85 13.12 12.56
CA GLY A 87 2.65 12.99 13.78
C GLY A 87 2.88 11.54 14.24
N LYS A 88 2.57 10.54 13.40
CA LYS A 88 2.82 9.12 13.69
C LYS A 88 4.28 8.72 13.50
N LEU A 89 5.00 9.44 12.65
CA LEU A 89 6.44 9.32 12.46
C LEU A 89 7.07 10.67 12.75
N ASP A 90 8.22 10.65 13.43
CA ASP A 90 9.14 11.78 13.40
C ASP A 90 9.95 11.77 12.09
N GLU A 91 10.73 12.82 11.87
CA GLU A 91 11.50 12.97 10.63
C GLU A 91 12.51 11.84 10.45
N GLN A 92 13.24 11.45 11.51
CA GLN A 92 14.22 10.37 11.42
C GLN A 92 13.55 9.03 11.10
N GLY A 93 12.44 8.69 11.78
CA GLY A 93 11.68 7.48 11.50
C GLY A 93 11.11 7.45 10.08
N ALA A 94 10.71 8.61 9.54
CA ALA A 94 10.32 8.71 8.14
C ALA A 94 11.49 8.43 7.18
N ILE A 95 12.65 9.04 7.42
CA ILE A 95 13.88 8.84 6.63
C ILE A 95 14.32 7.37 6.65
N ASP A 96 14.33 6.74 7.82
CA ASP A 96 14.70 5.33 7.98
C ASP A 96 13.77 4.43 7.15
N ARG A 97 12.46 4.70 7.18
CA ARG A 97 11.47 3.97 6.37
C ARG A 97 11.64 4.19 4.87
N VAL A 98 11.98 5.40 4.42
CA VAL A 98 12.29 5.65 3.01
C VAL A 98 13.44 4.75 2.57
N GLY A 99 14.50 4.65 3.37
CA GLY A 99 15.67 3.81 3.07
C GLY A 99 15.35 2.33 2.96
N ASN A 100 14.42 1.85 3.79
CA ASN A 100 14.02 0.45 3.84
C ASN A 100 12.98 0.06 2.77
N GLU A 101 12.08 0.98 2.40
CA GLU A 101 10.88 0.64 1.61
C GLU A 101 10.85 1.26 0.20
N ALA A 102 11.46 2.42 -0.04
CA ALA A 102 11.21 3.19 -1.28
C ALA A 102 12.08 2.76 -2.47
N PHE A 103 13.30 2.28 -2.22
CA PHE A 103 14.33 2.16 -3.25
C PHE A 103 14.39 0.83 -4.02
N GLY A 104 13.55 -0.15 -3.67
CA GLY A 104 13.68 -1.55 -4.11
C GLY A 104 13.85 -1.74 -5.63
N ASP A 105 13.08 -1.01 -6.44
CA ASP A 105 13.14 -1.08 -7.91
C ASP A 105 13.85 0.11 -8.55
N VAL A 106 13.66 1.33 -8.04
CA VAL A 106 14.06 2.56 -8.76
C VAL A 106 15.57 2.67 -8.94
N ILE A 107 16.37 2.32 -7.91
CA ILE A 107 17.83 2.39 -7.97
C ILE A 107 18.37 1.37 -8.98
N LYS A 108 17.83 0.14 -8.98
CA LYS A 108 18.29 -0.92 -9.89
C LYS A 108 17.88 -0.69 -11.35
N ARG A 109 16.77 0.01 -11.57
CA ARG A 109 16.13 0.15 -12.89
C ARG A 109 16.21 1.55 -13.47
N PHE A 110 16.91 2.49 -12.82
CA PHE A 110 16.96 3.88 -13.25
C PHE A 110 17.39 4.01 -14.72
N HIS A 111 18.51 3.38 -15.08
CA HIS A 111 19.10 3.39 -16.43
C HIS A 111 18.32 2.58 -17.48
N ASN A 112 17.19 1.97 -17.12
CA ASN A 112 16.36 1.25 -18.09
C ASN A 112 15.46 2.19 -18.89
N VAL A 113 15.42 2.00 -20.21
CA VAL A 113 14.59 2.77 -21.15
C VAL A 113 13.61 1.85 -21.88
N GLY A 114 12.32 2.11 -21.68
CA GLY A 114 11.23 1.42 -22.37
C GLY A 114 11.38 -0.10 -22.49
N SER A 115 11.32 -0.59 -23.73
CA SER A 115 11.59 -1.99 -24.12
C SER A 115 13.05 -2.26 -24.47
N HIS A 116 13.91 -1.24 -24.48
CA HIS A 116 15.30 -1.34 -24.93
C HIS A 116 16.25 -1.84 -23.84
N GLY A 117 15.78 -1.95 -22.59
CA GLY A 117 16.58 -2.46 -21.48
C GLY A 117 17.52 -1.40 -20.92
N ASN A 118 18.64 -1.84 -20.34
CA ASN A 118 19.64 -0.96 -19.76
C ASN A 118 20.47 -0.33 -20.89
N LEU A 119 20.32 0.99 -21.09
CA LEU A 119 21.05 1.70 -22.16
C LEU A 119 22.46 2.11 -21.75
N SER A 120 22.69 2.30 -20.45
CA SER A 120 23.88 2.98 -19.94
C SER A 120 24.17 2.50 -18.53
N GLU A 121 24.54 1.22 -18.43
CA GLU A 121 24.77 0.56 -17.15
C GLU A 121 25.79 1.34 -16.33
N SER A 122 25.39 1.74 -15.12
CA SER A 122 26.22 2.49 -14.18
C SER A 122 26.72 3.86 -14.67
N MET A 123 26.22 4.41 -15.78
CA MET A 123 26.73 5.65 -16.37
C MET A 123 26.64 6.84 -15.41
N PHE A 124 25.54 6.98 -14.67
CA PHE A 124 25.33 8.13 -13.77
C PHE A 124 25.69 7.86 -12.31
N TYR A 125 25.60 6.60 -11.88
CA TYR A 125 26.01 6.19 -10.54
C TYR A 125 26.20 4.69 -10.47
N ARG A 126 27.02 4.26 -9.50
CA ARG A 126 27.10 2.90 -8.98
C ARG A 126 26.46 2.86 -7.58
N PHE A 127 26.11 1.67 -7.10
CA PHE A 127 25.46 1.55 -5.79
C PHE A 127 25.87 0.28 -5.05
N ASP A 128 25.89 0.39 -3.73
CA ASP A 128 25.83 -0.73 -2.80
C ASP A 128 24.52 -0.61 -2.01
N MET A 129 23.58 -1.52 -2.26
CA MET A 129 22.20 -1.42 -1.76
C MET A 129 22.17 -1.35 -0.23
N GLY A 130 21.56 -0.29 0.30
CA GLY A 130 21.48 -0.07 1.75
C GLY A 130 22.70 0.64 2.35
N ASN A 131 23.78 0.85 1.57
CA ASN A 131 25.02 1.45 2.05
C ASN A 131 25.28 2.83 1.41
N ASN A 132 25.47 2.90 0.09
CA ASN A 132 25.77 4.16 -0.59
C ASN A 132 25.51 4.15 -2.11
N LEU A 133 25.46 5.36 -2.67
CA LEU A 133 25.63 5.62 -4.10
C LEU A 133 27.00 6.24 -4.35
N ILE A 134 27.60 5.90 -5.49
CA ILE A 134 28.84 6.50 -5.99
C ILE A 134 28.50 7.18 -7.32
N ILE A 135 28.44 8.50 -7.30
CA ILE A 135 28.17 9.36 -8.46
C ILE A 135 29.38 9.32 -9.40
N THR A 136 29.13 9.31 -10.71
CA THR A 136 30.17 9.26 -11.74
C THR A 136 30.54 10.66 -12.25
N ASP A 137 31.71 10.75 -12.88
CA ASP A 137 32.15 11.97 -13.56
C ASP A 137 31.20 12.36 -14.71
N ASP A 138 30.58 11.38 -15.37
CA ASP A 138 29.57 11.63 -16.42
C ASP A 138 28.39 12.43 -15.87
N LEU A 139 27.88 12.09 -14.68
CA LEU A 139 26.77 12.83 -14.06
C LEU A 139 27.21 14.22 -13.59
N HIS A 140 28.42 14.37 -13.04
CA HIS A 140 28.96 15.69 -12.71
C HIS A 140 29.09 16.58 -13.96
N SER A 141 29.64 16.05 -15.05
CA SER A 141 29.83 16.77 -16.31
C SER A 141 28.51 17.21 -16.94
N LEU A 142 27.45 16.40 -16.79
CA LEU A 142 26.11 16.74 -17.27
C LEU A 142 25.56 18.01 -16.60
N ILE A 143 25.81 18.15 -15.30
CA ILE A 143 25.23 19.22 -14.47
C ILE A 143 25.97 20.54 -14.64
N GLU A 144 27.30 20.49 -14.79
CA GLU A 144 28.10 21.69 -15.08
C GLU A 144 27.62 22.44 -16.33
N ASN A 145 27.07 21.71 -17.31
CA ASN A 145 26.65 22.28 -18.59
C ASN A 145 25.17 22.68 -18.65
N SER A 146 24.28 21.95 -17.96
CA SER A 146 22.84 22.03 -18.22
C SER A 146 21.93 21.97 -16.98
N ALA A 147 22.46 22.18 -15.76
CA ALA A 147 21.72 22.03 -14.48
C ALA A 147 20.29 22.59 -14.48
N THR A 148 20.13 23.90 -14.71
CA THR A 148 18.82 24.57 -14.62
C THR A 148 17.82 24.06 -15.66
N GLU A 149 18.28 23.69 -16.85
CA GLU A 149 17.41 23.10 -17.88
C GLU A 149 16.91 21.73 -17.43
N LEU A 150 17.81 20.88 -16.91
CA LEU A 150 17.49 19.53 -16.45
C LEU A 150 16.54 19.55 -15.25
N GLU A 151 16.74 20.45 -14.29
CA GLU A 151 15.84 20.62 -13.15
C GLU A 151 14.42 21.01 -13.59
N SER A 152 14.32 21.97 -14.50
CA SER A 152 13.05 22.42 -15.08
C SER A 152 12.36 21.28 -15.85
N GLU A 153 13.12 20.50 -16.62
CA GLU A 153 12.60 19.33 -17.34
C GLU A 153 12.05 18.28 -16.37
N LEU A 154 12.78 17.97 -15.29
CA LEU A 154 12.32 17.02 -14.27
C LEU A 154 11.04 17.49 -13.59
N GLU A 155 10.93 18.78 -13.28
CA GLU A 155 9.74 19.36 -12.64
C GLU A 155 8.51 19.29 -13.56
N ALA A 156 8.68 19.66 -14.83
CA ALA A 156 7.65 19.52 -15.85
C ALA A 156 7.27 18.04 -16.03
N ARG A 157 8.26 17.14 -16.05
CA ARG A 157 8.03 15.70 -16.21
C ARG A 157 7.28 15.10 -15.03
N TRP A 158 7.61 15.51 -13.79
CA TRP A 158 6.88 15.07 -12.59
C TRP A 158 5.41 15.46 -12.71
N SER A 159 5.14 16.72 -13.04
CA SER A 159 3.79 17.26 -13.22
C SER A 159 3.01 16.55 -14.32
N LEU A 160 3.65 16.22 -15.44
CA LEU A 160 3.03 15.47 -16.53
C LEU A 160 2.66 14.04 -16.13
N LEU A 161 3.53 13.35 -15.38
CA LEU A 161 3.25 12.00 -14.90
C LEU A 161 2.07 11.98 -13.94
N GLU A 162 2.05 12.91 -13.00
CA GLU A 162 0.94 13.09 -12.06
C GLU A 162 -0.38 13.39 -12.79
N GLY A 163 -0.36 14.30 -13.76
CA GLY A 163 -1.52 14.59 -14.61
C GLY A 163 -2.03 13.34 -15.34
N ALA A 164 -1.12 12.56 -15.94
CA ALA A 164 -1.46 11.31 -16.61
C ALA A 164 -2.02 10.26 -15.65
N PHE A 165 -1.46 10.14 -14.44
CA PHE A 165 -1.96 9.21 -13.42
C PHE A 165 -3.35 9.61 -12.94
N SER A 166 -3.62 10.91 -12.75
CA SER A 166 -4.94 11.42 -12.36
C SER A 166 -6.04 11.08 -13.36
N LEU A 167 -5.74 10.98 -14.67
CA LEU A 167 -6.72 10.55 -15.67
C LEU A 167 -7.25 9.12 -15.44
N HIS A 168 -6.53 8.30 -14.66
CA HIS A 168 -6.92 6.94 -14.32
C HIS A 168 -7.45 6.80 -12.88
N HIS A 169 -7.42 7.88 -12.10
CA HIS A 169 -7.84 7.89 -10.70
C HIS A 169 -9.10 8.75 -10.50
N ASP A 170 -10.26 8.12 -10.65
CA ASP A 170 -11.52 8.77 -10.28
C ASP A 170 -11.53 9.10 -8.78
N ASN A 171 -11.86 10.35 -8.44
CA ASN A 171 -12.00 10.81 -7.05
C ASN A 171 -10.75 10.58 -6.17
N TYR A 172 -9.55 10.80 -6.71
CA TYR A 172 -8.28 10.60 -5.97
C TYR A 172 -8.25 11.32 -4.61
N GLN A 173 -8.68 12.58 -4.56
CA GLN A 173 -8.72 13.36 -3.32
C GLN A 173 -9.58 12.68 -2.25
N LEU A 174 -10.83 12.34 -2.61
CA LEU A 174 -11.74 11.62 -1.71
C LEU A 174 -11.12 10.30 -1.23
N CYS A 175 -10.47 9.54 -2.13
CA CYS A 175 -9.80 8.29 -1.74
C CYS A 175 -8.69 8.53 -0.71
N ASN A 176 -7.95 9.64 -0.82
CA ASN A 176 -6.92 10.00 0.15
C ASN A 176 -7.52 10.46 1.48
N ASP A 177 -8.56 11.30 1.45
CA ASP A 177 -9.27 11.73 2.66
C ASP A 177 -9.81 10.52 3.42
N LEU A 178 -10.38 9.54 2.72
CA LEU A 178 -10.86 8.30 3.33
C LEU A 178 -9.73 7.43 3.89
N ARG A 179 -8.57 7.36 3.20
CA ARG A 179 -7.38 6.68 3.74
C ARG A 179 -6.87 7.37 5.00
N GLU A 180 -6.93 8.69 5.05
CA GLU A 180 -6.49 9.49 6.19
C GLU A 180 -7.30 9.17 7.45
N ILE A 181 -8.61 8.90 7.32
CA ILE A 181 -9.44 8.42 8.44
C ILE A 181 -8.83 7.17 9.09
N TYR A 182 -8.41 6.20 8.29
CA TYR A 182 -7.79 4.97 8.80
C TYR A 182 -6.37 5.22 9.30
N LEU A 183 -5.58 6.00 8.57
CA LEU A 183 -4.22 6.33 8.96
C LEU A 183 -4.17 7.10 10.28
N LYS A 184 -5.15 7.94 10.60
CA LYS A 184 -5.22 8.69 11.87
C LYS A 184 -5.96 7.96 12.98
N SER A 185 -6.57 6.81 12.70
CA SER A 185 -7.26 6.02 13.73
C SER A 185 -6.30 5.61 14.86
N GLU A 186 -6.81 5.58 16.09
CA GLU A 186 -6.12 5.03 17.27
C GLU A 186 -5.87 3.52 17.13
N ASP A 187 -6.71 2.83 16.36
CA ASP A 187 -6.58 1.39 16.09
C ASP A 187 -5.48 1.06 15.07
N ALA A 188 -5.02 2.05 14.30
CA ALA A 188 -4.04 1.83 13.26
C ALA A 188 -2.67 1.49 13.88
N THR A 189 -2.16 0.32 13.51
CA THR A 189 -1.04 -0.36 14.16
C THR A 189 -0.09 -0.97 13.14
N GLU A 190 1.14 -1.27 13.55
CA GLU A 190 2.03 -2.13 12.77
C GLU A 190 1.46 -3.54 12.63
N ARG A 191 1.82 -4.22 11.54
CA ARG A 191 1.32 -5.57 11.25
C ARG A 191 1.87 -6.58 12.24
N LYS A 192 0.96 -7.25 12.96
CA LYS A 192 1.32 -8.32 13.90
C LYS A 192 1.18 -9.70 13.28
N GLY A 193 1.91 -10.67 13.82
CA GLY A 193 1.70 -12.08 13.50
C GLY A 193 0.32 -12.54 13.96
N LEU A 194 -0.50 -13.06 13.05
CA LEU A 194 -1.92 -13.37 13.33
C LEU A 194 -2.17 -14.80 13.77
N THR A 195 -1.17 -15.68 13.73
CA THR A 195 -1.31 -17.13 13.96
C THR A 195 -1.91 -17.45 15.32
N GLY A 196 -1.69 -16.61 16.34
CA GLY A 196 -2.29 -16.77 17.67
C GLY A 196 -3.82 -16.71 17.69
N ASN A 197 -4.46 -16.16 16.66
CA ASN A 197 -5.91 -16.04 16.57
C ASN A 197 -6.61 -17.31 16.07
N VAL A 198 -5.87 -18.31 15.58
CA VAL A 198 -6.45 -19.50 14.93
C VAL A 198 -7.38 -20.26 15.87
N GLY A 199 -6.89 -20.66 17.04
CA GLY A 199 -7.66 -21.47 18.00
C GLY A 199 -8.96 -20.78 18.44
N PHE A 200 -8.92 -19.45 18.59
CA PHE A 200 -10.10 -18.66 18.93
C PHE A 200 -11.11 -18.64 17.78
N LEU A 201 -10.69 -18.23 16.58
CA LEU A 201 -11.59 -18.06 15.44
C LEU A 201 -12.24 -19.38 15.00
N GLN A 202 -11.58 -20.53 15.23
CA GLN A 202 -12.11 -21.86 14.92
C GLN A 202 -13.46 -22.12 15.62
N GLY A 203 -13.60 -21.72 16.88
CA GLY A 203 -14.83 -21.95 17.65
C GLY A 203 -16.04 -21.20 17.08
N TYR A 204 -15.83 -19.97 16.60
CA TYR A 204 -16.92 -19.08 16.14
C TYR A 204 -17.22 -19.21 14.64
N GLN A 205 -16.27 -19.75 13.87
CA GLN A 205 -16.48 -20.13 12.47
C GLN A 205 -16.82 -21.61 12.30
N GLY A 206 -16.80 -22.38 13.41
CA GLY A 206 -17.13 -23.78 13.44
C GLY A 206 -16.22 -24.63 12.54
N ASN A 207 -14.93 -24.32 12.53
CA ASN A 207 -13.86 -25.00 11.81
C ASN A 207 -14.05 -25.13 10.28
N THR A 208 -14.78 -24.20 9.67
CA THR A 208 -14.91 -24.10 8.22
C THR A 208 -14.27 -22.82 7.70
N CYS A 209 -13.72 -22.90 6.49
CA CYS A 209 -13.17 -21.75 5.77
C CYS A 209 -14.26 -20.70 5.57
N PHE A 210 -13.95 -19.44 5.90
CA PHE A 210 -14.87 -18.33 5.76
C PHE A 210 -15.34 -18.14 4.31
N TYR A 211 -14.47 -18.40 3.33
CA TYR A 211 -14.75 -18.11 1.94
C TYR A 211 -15.40 -19.26 1.17
N CYS A 212 -14.91 -20.50 1.29
CA CYS A 212 -15.48 -21.62 0.54
C CYS A 212 -16.50 -22.44 1.34
N GLY A 213 -16.59 -22.24 2.66
CA GLY A 213 -17.49 -23.00 3.55
C GLY A 213 -17.07 -24.45 3.80
N LEU A 214 -15.96 -24.91 3.20
CA LEU A 214 -15.43 -26.26 3.40
C LEU A 214 -14.62 -26.37 4.69
N ASP A 215 -14.46 -27.59 5.20
CA ASP A 215 -13.75 -27.91 6.44
C ASP A 215 -12.26 -27.48 6.39
N LEU A 216 -11.74 -27.00 7.53
CA LEU A 216 -10.32 -26.66 7.73
C LEU A 216 -9.50 -27.82 8.31
N ASN A 217 -10.13 -28.93 8.72
CA ASN A 217 -9.54 -30.06 9.44
C ASN A 217 -8.20 -30.55 8.84
N GLY A 218 -7.12 -30.40 9.60
CA GLY A 218 -5.77 -30.87 9.29
C GLY A 218 -4.95 -29.96 8.37
N ILE A 219 -5.51 -28.86 7.87
CA ILE A 219 -4.83 -27.89 7.00
C ILE A 219 -4.36 -26.70 7.85
N HIS A 220 -3.18 -26.14 7.54
CA HIS A 220 -2.75 -24.86 8.09
C HIS A 220 -3.73 -23.74 7.66
N ALA A 221 -4.70 -23.44 8.51
CA ALA A 221 -5.64 -22.35 8.31
C ALA A 221 -4.89 -21.01 8.34
N HIS A 222 -5.16 -20.16 7.36
CA HIS A 222 -4.68 -18.79 7.35
C HIS A 222 -5.67 -17.90 8.09
N VAL A 223 -5.14 -16.88 8.77
CA VAL A 223 -5.95 -15.76 9.25
C VAL A 223 -5.90 -14.67 8.19
N ASP A 224 -7.06 -14.34 7.63
CA ASP A 224 -7.22 -13.29 6.62
C ASP A 224 -7.98 -12.09 7.17
N HIS A 225 -7.71 -10.92 6.62
CA HIS A 225 -8.50 -9.71 6.81
C HIS A 225 -9.59 -9.64 5.75
N VAL A 226 -10.86 -9.65 6.14
CA VAL A 226 -11.96 -9.58 5.17
C VAL A 226 -11.91 -8.28 4.36
N LEU A 227 -11.78 -7.15 5.06
CA LEU A 227 -11.42 -5.87 4.45
C LEU A 227 -9.89 -5.72 4.42
N PRO A 228 -9.28 -5.41 3.27
CA PRO A 228 -7.83 -5.38 3.12
C PRO A 228 -7.10 -4.50 4.14
N ARG A 229 -6.11 -5.09 4.83
CA ARG A 229 -5.32 -4.39 5.87
C ARG A 229 -4.60 -3.17 5.33
N GLN A 230 -4.21 -3.18 4.05
CA GLN A 230 -3.59 -2.03 3.38
C GLN A 230 -4.44 -0.75 3.42
N VAL A 231 -5.76 -0.88 3.67
CA VAL A 231 -6.67 0.24 3.87
C VAL A 231 -7.03 0.43 5.34
N VAL A 232 -7.49 -0.62 6.03
CA VAL A 232 -8.02 -0.48 7.40
C VAL A 232 -6.94 -0.29 8.48
N GLN A 233 -5.67 -0.58 8.16
CA GLN A 233 -4.48 -0.32 8.98
C GLN A 233 -4.42 -0.97 10.36
N HIS A 234 -5.28 -1.95 10.67
CA HIS A 234 -5.31 -2.62 11.97
C HIS A 234 -5.50 -4.13 11.85
N ASP A 235 -5.14 -4.86 12.91
CA ASP A 235 -5.29 -6.31 13.02
C ASP A 235 -6.45 -6.71 13.99
N LEU A 236 -7.49 -5.88 14.11
CA LEU A 236 -8.62 -6.12 15.02
C LEU A 236 -9.48 -7.34 14.64
N ILE A 237 -9.90 -8.11 15.65
CA ILE A 237 -10.65 -9.38 15.52
C ILE A 237 -11.91 -9.26 14.67
N TRP A 238 -12.60 -8.11 14.73
CA TRP A 238 -13.85 -7.91 14.00
C TRP A 238 -13.70 -8.09 12.48
N ASN A 239 -12.48 -7.90 11.96
CA ASN A 239 -12.14 -8.02 10.55
C ASN A 239 -11.34 -9.30 10.22
N LEU A 240 -10.96 -10.11 11.22
CA LEU A 240 -10.16 -11.33 11.03
C LEU A 240 -11.01 -12.58 10.91
N VAL A 241 -10.70 -13.44 9.93
CA VAL A 241 -11.38 -14.72 9.69
C VAL A 241 -10.40 -15.84 9.32
N LEU A 242 -10.80 -17.09 9.53
CA LEU A 242 -10.07 -18.26 9.03
C LEU A 242 -10.42 -18.60 7.60
N ALA A 243 -9.41 -18.89 6.80
CA ALA A 243 -9.53 -19.30 5.42
C ALA A 243 -8.53 -20.40 5.05
N HIS A 244 -8.81 -21.17 4.00
CA HIS A 244 -7.78 -21.96 3.33
C HIS A 244 -6.73 -21.03 2.71
N ALA A 245 -5.47 -21.48 2.68
CA ALA A 245 -4.36 -20.76 2.06
C ALA A 245 -4.70 -20.28 0.64
N HIS A 246 -5.22 -21.19 -0.20
CA HIS A 246 -5.60 -20.88 -1.57
C HIS A 246 -6.71 -19.83 -1.68
N CYS A 247 -7.73 -19.87 -0.81
CA CYS A 247 -8.79 -18.85 -0.82
C CYS A 247 -8.23 -17.47 -0.44
N ASN A 248 -7.37 -17.41 0.58
CA ASN A 248 -6.71 -16.20 1.02
C ASN A 248 -5.77 -15.63 -0.08
N GLU A 249 -4.93 -16.48 -0.67
CA GLU A 249 -4.02 -16.11 -1.76
C GLU A 249 -4.77 -15.66 -3.01
N GLN A 250 -5.87 -16.32 -3.38
CA GLN A 250 -6.70 -15.87 -4.49
C GLN A 250 -7.38 -14.55 -4.19
N LYS A 251 -7.87 -14.34 -2.96
CA LYS A 251 -8.45 -13.05 -2.57
C LYS A 251 -7.42 -11.93 -2.74
N SER A 252 -6.17 -12.13 -2.32
CA SER A 252 -5.03 -11.23 -2.56
C SER A 252 -5.35 -9.76 -2.25
N ASP A 253 -5.88 -9.48 -1.05
CA ASP A 253 -6.28 -8.14 -0.63
C ASP A 253 -7.30 -7.43 -1.54
N ARG A 254 -8.07 -8.18 -2.34
CA ARG A 254 -9.23 -7.65 -3.08
C ARG A 254 -10.45 -7.52 -2.18
N LEU A 255 -11.33 -6.60 -2.55
CA LEU A 255 -12.65 -6.47 -1.96
C LEU A 255 -13.45 -7.77 -2.16
N VAL A 256 -14.26 -8.14 -1.18
CA VAL A 256 -15.12 -9.34 -1.24
C VAL A 256 -16.54 -8.93 -1.61
N GLY A 257 -17.33 -9.84 -2.20
CA GLY A 257 -18.75 -9.55 -2.45
C GLY A 257 -19.58 -9.42 -1.17
N ASP A 258 -20.70 -8.69 -1.26
CA ASP A 258 -21.57 -8.32 -0.13
C ASP A 258 -21.99 -9.48 0.78
N HIS A 259 -22.17 -10.67 0.23
CA HIS A 259 -22.54 -11.85 1.01
C HIS A 259 -21.48 -12.24 2.06
N TYR A 260 -20.20 -11.98 1.79
CA TYR A 260 -19.14 -12.18 2.77
C TYR A 260 -19.18 -11.12 3.88
N ILE A 261 -19.67 -9.91 3.58
CA ILE A 261 -19.88 -8.86 4.60
C ILE A 261 -21.05 -9.23 5.51
N GLU A 262 -22.15 -9.74 4.96
CA GLU A 262 -23.26 -10.27 5.76
C GLU A 262 -22.82 -11.44 6.63
N LYS A 263 -21.97 -12.33 6.11
CA LYS A 263 -21.35 -13.41 6.90
C LYS A 263 -20.41 -12.86 7.99
N LEU A 264 -19.66 -11.79 7.71
CA LEU A 264 -18.77 -11.16 8.69
C LEU A 264 -19.56 -10.58 9.86
N ILE A 265 -20.65 -9.87 9.55
CA ILE A 265 -21.59 -9.32 10.55
C ILE A 265 -22.12 -10.46 11.44
N ALA A 266 -22.66 -11.52 10.83
CA ALA A 266 -23.15 -12.69 11.55
C ALA A 266 -22.08 -13.34 12.45
N ARG A 267 -20.86 -13.49 11.93
CA ARG A 267 -19.74 -14.07 12.68
C ARG A 267 -19.39 -13.20 13.89
N ASN A 268 -19.37 -11.87 13.73
CA ASN A 268 -19.12 -10.97 14.84
C ASN A 268 -20.22 -11.05 15.90
N GLU A 269 -21.50 -11.16 15.51
CA GLU A 269 -22.60 -11.37 16.47
C GLU A 269 -22.48 -12.70 17.23
N ASN A 270 -21.99 -13.77 16.59
CA ASN A 270 -21.68 -15.02 17.29
C ASN A 270 -20.62 -14.82 18.40
N ILE A 271 -19.64 -13.95 18.18
CA ILE A 271 -18.64 -13.61 19.21
C ILE A 271 -19.29 -12.78 20.32
N MET A 272 -20.14 -11.81 19.96
CA MET A 272 -20.84 -10.93 20.91
C MET A 272 -21.76 -11.70 21.86
N GLY A 273 -22.41 -12.76 21.39
CA GLY A 273 -23.25 -13.64 22.21
C GLY A 273 -22.50 -14.49 23.24
N SER A 274 -21.16 -14.43 23.28
CA SER A 274 -20.33 -15.21 24.20
C SER A 274 -19.86 -14.43 25.43
N ASN A 275 -19.21 -15.12 26.37
CA ASN A 275 -18.55 -14.50 27.53
C ASN A 275 -17.07 -14.13 27.25
N HIS A 276 -16.64 -14.19 25.99
CA HIS A 276 -15.23 -14.02 25.63
C HIS A 276 -14.78 -12.55 25.72
N PRO A 277 -13.55 -12.25 26.20
CA PRO A 277 -13.00 -10.89 26.26
C PRO A 277 -13.09 -10.08 24.97
N TRP A 278 -12.81 -10.70 23.81
CA TRP A 278 -12.88 -10.07 22.48
C TRP A 278 -14.22 -9.40 22.15
N LYS A 279 -15.33 -9.75 22.81
CA LYS A 279 -16.59 -9.01 22.61
C LYS A 279 -16.46 -7.54 22.99
N LYS A 280 -15.64 -7.23 24.00
CA LYS A 280 -15.37 -5.84 24.42
C LYS A 280 -14.61 -5.07 23.35
N GLU A 281 -13.68 -5.73 22.66
CA GLU A 281 -12.94 -5.11 21.56
C GLU A 281 -13.82 -4.87 20.33
N ILE A 282 -14.66 -5.85 19.98
CA ILE A 282 -15.65 -5.68 18.90
C ILE A 282 -16.64 -4.56 19.26
N GLU A 283 -17.10 -4.50 20.52
CA GLU A 283 -17.96 -3.42 21.01
C GLU A 283 -17.27 -2.06 20.98
N HIS A 284 -16.00 -1.97 21.35
CA HIS A 284 -15.23 -0.72 21.29
C HIS A 284 -15.06 -0.23 19.84
N ALA A 285 -14.69 -1.14 18.93
CA ALA A 285 -14.41 -0.80 17.53
C ALA A 285 -15.68 -0.52 16.70
N LEU A 286 -16.77 -1.24 16.95
CA LEU A 286 -17.96 -1.24 16.09
C LEU A 286 -19.24 -0.77 16.79
N GLY A 287 -19.23 -0.63 18.12
CA GLY A 287 -20.35 -0.14 18.91
C GLY A 287 -21.09 -1.19 19.76
N SER A 288 -21.88 -0.67 20.71
CA SER A 288 -22.48 -1.45 21.79
C SER A 288 -23.70 -2.30 21.41
N ASN A 289 -24.38 -2.03 20.30
CA ASN A 289 -25.53 -2.81 19.85
C ASN A 289 -25.36 -3.34 18.42
N ALA A 290 -26.08 -4.42 18.11
CA ALA A 290 -25.97 -5.13 16.83
C ALA A 290 -26.26 -4.22 15.62
N GLY A 291 -27.22 -3.30 15.74
CA GLY A 291 -27.53 -2.33 14.69
C GLY A 291 -26.36 -1.40 14.36
N ARG A 292 -25.71 -0.85 15.39
CA ARG A 292 -24.50 -0.02 15.23
C ARG A 292 -23.36 -0.81 14.61
N ARG A 293 -23.06 -2.01 15.12
CA ARG A 293 -21.98 -2.84 14.57
C ARG A 293 -22.18 -3.19 13.11
N ARG A 294 -23.40 -3.56 12.73
CA ARG A 294 -23.78 -3.80 11.33
C ARG A 294 -23.53 -2.56 10.47
N SER A 295 -23.99 -1.39 10.92
CA SER A 295 -23.79 -0.13 10.19
C SER A 295 -22.31 0.23 10.07
N SER A 296 -21.52 0.11 11.13
CA SER A 296 -20.08 0.39 11.11
C SER A 296 -19.32 -0.54 10.16
N ILE A 297 -19.59 -1.85 10.17
CA ILE A 297 -18.97 -2.79 9.21
C ILE A 297 -19.33 -2.40 7.77
N LYS A 298 -20.60 -2.05 7.50
CA LYS A 298 -21.04 -1.62 6.17
C LYS A 298 -20.37 -0.30 5.75
N GLU A 299 -20.23 0.64 6.67
CA GLU A 299 -19.53 1.90 6.41
C GLU A 299 -18.05 1.67 6.09
N HIS A 300 -17.35 0.83 6.86
CA HIS A 300 -15.98 0.44 6.55
C HIS A 300 -15.88 -0.19 5.16
N TYR A 301 -16.78 -1.12 4.83
CA TYR A 301 -16.83 -1.75 3.53
C TYR A 301 -17.06 -0.74 2.39
N GLN A 302 -17.98 0.23 2.57
CA GLN A 302 -18.21 1.30 1.59
C GLN A 302 -16.97 2.17 1.37
N ARG A 303 -16.32 2.61 2.45
CA ARG A 303 -15.09 3.42 2.37
C ARG A 303 -13.95 2.65 1.68
N VAL A 304 -13.77 1.38 2.04
CA VAL A 304 -12.76 0.52 1.41
C VAL A 304 -13.06 0.30 -0.08
N GLY A 305 -14.34 0.11 -0.45
CA GLY A 305 -14.76 0.02 -1.85
C GLY A 305 -14.56 1.31 -2.64
N GLN A 306 -14.77 2.48 -2.02
CA GLN A 306 -14.42 3.77 -2.63
C GLN A 306 -12.90 3.90 -2.86
N ILE A 307 -12.08 3.44 -1.91
CA ILE A 307 -10.62 3.54 -1.97
C ILE A 307 -10.00 2.59 -3.01
N LEU A 308 -10.46 1.32 -3.05
CA LEU A 308 -9.88 0.27 -3.89
C LEU A 308 -10.61 0.08 -5.23
N GLY A 309 -11.79 0.66 -5.37
CA GLY A 309 -12.74 0.34 -6.42
C GLY A 309 -13.56 -0.92 -6.12
N TRP A 310 -14.68 -1.06 -6.83
CA TRP A 310 -15.67 -2.13 -6.63
C TRP A 310 -15.35 -3.44 -7.38
N ASN A 311 -14.08 -3.70 -7.64
CA ASN A 311 -13.65 -4.94 -8.30
C ASN A 311 -13.58 -6.09 -7.27
N HIS A 312 -14.69 -6.80 -7.11
CA HIS A 312 -14.80 -7.89 -6.16
C HIS A 312 -14.01 -9.14 -6.58
N TRP A 313 -13.36 -9.78 -5.62
CA TRP A 313 -13.10 -11.21 -5.72
C TRP A 313 -14.43 -11.96 -5.59
N GLY A 314 -14.82 -12.66 -6.66
CA GLY A 314 -16.09 -13.40 -6.75
C GLY A 314 -16.21 -14.60 -5.80
N GLY A 315 -15.19 -14.87 -4.98
CA GLY A 315 -15.17 -16.01 -4.06
C GLY A 315 -14.82 -17.33 -4.73
N SER A 316 -15.01 -18.42 -3.99
CA SER A 316 -14.83 -19.77 -4.52
C SER A 316 -15.99 -20.13 -5.47
N PRO A 317 -15.75 -20.74 -6.65
CA PRO A 317 -16.81 -21.11 -7.59
C PRO A 317 -17.89 -22.04 -7.01
N THR A 318 -17.55 -22.78 -5.95
CA THR A 318 -18.45 -23.74 -5.31
C THR A 318 -19.18 -23.16 -4.09
N TYR A 319 -18.87 -21.92 -3.70
CA TYR A 319 -19.49 -21.29 -2.54
C TYR A 319 -20.91 -20.83 -2.84
N SER A 320 -21.82 -21.09 -1.90
CA SER A 320 -23.21 -20.63 -1.94
C SER A 320 -23.66 -20.31 -0.51
N PRO A 321 -24.11 -19.07 -0.23
CA PRO A 321 -24.57 -18.68 1.11
C PRO A 321 -25.65 -19.62 1.68
N ASP A 322 -26.61 -20.05 0.87
CA ASP A 322 -27.72 -20.92 1.30
C ASP A 322 -27.26 -22.34 1.69
N LYS A 323 -26.12 -22.78 1.16
CA LYS A 323 -25.52 -24.09 1.44
C LYS A 323 -24.48 -24.04 2.55
N ASP A 324 -24.10 -22.86 3.00
CA ASP A 324 -23.07 -22.69 4.00
C ASP A 324 -23.54 -23.21 5.37
N ALA A 325 -22.82 -24.22 5.88
CA ALA A 325 -23.11 -24.83 7.17
C ALA A 325 -23.03 -23.83 8.32
N PHE A 326 -22.28 -22.73 8.18
CA PHE A 326 -22.20 -21.63 9.15
C PHE A 326 -23.58 -21.11 9.57
N TYR A 327 -24.50 -20.90 8.62
CA TYR A 327 -25.85 -20.38 8.91
C TYR A 327 -26.79 -21.42 9.53
N LYS A 328 -26.43 -22.71 9.48
CA LYS A 328 -27.21 -23.81 10.06
C LYS A 328 -26.77 -24.16 11.48
N LYS A 329 -25.69 -23.55 11.99
CA LYS A 329 -25.18 -23.83 13.34
C LYS A 329 -26.05 -23.15 14.39
N LEU A 330 -26.30 -23.85 15.50
CA LEU A 330 -27.12 -23.34 16.61
C LEU A 330 -26.64 -21.99 17.14
N VAL A 331 -25.32 -21.81 17.30
CA VAL A 331 -24.75 -20.52 17.74
C VAL A 331 -25.14 -19.37 16.82
N THR A 332 -25.17 -19.60 15.51
CA THR A 332 -25.55 -18.60 14.52
C THR A 332 -27.04 -18.31 14.58
N LEU A 333 -27.86 -19.34 14.68
CA LEU A 333 -29.32 -19.19 14.79
C LEU A 333 -29.73 -18.41 16.04
N LEU A 334 -29.06 -18.63 17.18
CA LEU A 334 -29.34 -17.94 18.45
C LEU A 334 -28.97 -16.44 18.44
N ASN A 335 -28.04 -16.04 17.58
CA ASN A 335 -27.53 -14.66 17.53
C ASN A 335 -28.03 -13.87 16.30
N GLN A 336 -28.83 -14.49 15.44
CA GLN A 336 -29.47 -13.85 14.28
C GLN A 336 -30.97 -13.62 14.46
N SER A 337 -31.57 -14.18 15.50
CA SER A 337 -33.00 -14.09 15.83
C SER A 337 -33.40 -12.74 16.40
#